data_AF-A0A174SD80-F1
#
_entry.id   AF-A0A174SD80-F1
#
_cell.length_a   1.000
_cell.length_b   1.000
_cell.length_c   1.000
_cell.angle_alpha   90.00
_cell.angle_beta   90.00
_cell.angle_gamma   90.00
#
_symmetry.space_group_name_H-M   'P 1'
#
loop_
_entity.id
_entity.type
_entity.pdbx_description
1 polymer ?
#
loop_
_entity_poly.entity_id
_entity_poly.type
_entity_poly.pdbx_seq_one_letter_code
_entity_poly.pdbx_strand_id
1 'polypeptide(L)' 'MKCPYCTNPMVDGSLIGYRYANTWESNHPNSKPSYIYLKRDSYFKWKSIKNQAFVCPTCNKMIIDLEFEADKNRSKY' A
#
# COMPACT_ATOMS: atom_id res chain seq x y z
N MET A 1 -5.83 -12.98 0.05
CA MET A 1 -7.08 -12.28 -0.36
C MET A 1 -7.42 -12.65 -1.80
N LYS A 2 -8.71 -12.70 -2.19
CA LYS A 2 -9.12 -12.79 -3.61
C LYS A 2 -9.36 -11.40 -4.19
N CYS A 3 -8.96 -11.19 -5.45
CA CYS A 3 -9.18 -9.94 -6.16
C CYS A 3 -10.69 -9.75 -6.40
N PRO A 4 -11.30 -8.62 -5.98
CA PRO A 4 -12.72 -8.38 -6.20
C PRO A 4 -13.08 -8.12 -7.66
N TYR A 5 -12.08 -7.89 -8.53
CA TYR A 5 -12.28 -7.56 -9.94
C TYR A 5 -12.15 -8.76 -10.88
N CYS A 6 -11.28 -9.73 -10.56
CA CYS A 6 -11.03 -10.89 -11.42
C CYS A 6 -11.01 -12.22 -10.66
N THR A 7 -11.34 -12.22 -9.36
CA THR A 7 -11.43 -13.38 -8.45
C THR A 7 -10.14 -14.16 -8.19
N ASN A 8 -9.05 -13.84 -8.90
CA ASN A 8 -7.74 -14.48 -8.72
C ASN A 8 -7.10 -14.15 -7.36
N PRO A 9 -6.19 -15.01 -6.86
CA PRO A 9 -5.42 -14.73 -5.67
C PRO A 9 -4.62 -13.42 -5.79
N MET A 10 -4.56 -12.68 -4.68
CA MET A 10 -3.72 -11.50 -4.54
C MET A 10 -2.51 -11.80 -3.65
N VAL A 11 -1.39 -11.15 -3.97
CA VAL A 11 -0.14 -11.20 -3.22
C VAL A 11 -0.19 -10.14 -2.12
N ASP A 12 0.12 -10.53 -0.90
CA ASP A 12 0.21 -9.63 0.24
C ASP A 12 1.56 -8.90 0.29
N GLY A 13 1.54 -7.68 0.81
CA GLY A 13 2.71 -6.85 0.91
C GLY A 13 2.45 -5.58 1.70
N SER A 14 3.41 -4.69 1.69
CA SER A 14 3.36 -3.38 2.33
C SER A 14 3.55 -2.27 1.30
N LEU A 15 2.69 -1.26 1.35
CA LEU A 15 2.92 -0.02 0.63
C LEU A 15 3.70 0.95 1.53
N ILE A 16 4.84 1.42 1.01
CA ILE A 16 5.78 2.28 1.73
C ILE A 16 5.87 3.62 1.01
N GLY A 17 5.66 4.70 1.77
CA GLY A 17 5.80 6.06 1.27
C GLY A 17 7.26 6.53 1.23
N TYR A 18 7.83 6.73 0.03
CA TYR A 18 9.12 7.38 -0.15
C TYR A 18 8.97 8.82 -0.66
N ARG A 19 10.09 9.55 -0.74
CA ARG A 19 10.12 10.99 -1.05
C ARG A 19 9.60 11.31 -2.46
N TYR A 20 9.78 10.37 -3.39
CA TYR A 20 9.54 10.59 -4.82
C TYR A 20 8.53 9.62 -5.43
N ALA A 21 8.33 8.45 -4.82
CA ALA A 21 7.39 7.43 -5.28
C ALA A 21 6.97 6.55 -4.10
N ASN A 22 5.81 5.91 -4.20
CA ASN A 22 5.46 4.86 -3.26
C ASN A 22 5.96 3.53 -3.83
N THR A 23 6.50 2.68 -2.96
CA THR A 23 6.97 1.35 -3.36
C THR A 23 6.11 0.33 -2.66
N TRP A 24 5.66 -0.66 -3.42
CA TRP A 24 5.06 -1.85 -2.85
C TRP A 24 6.08 -2.97 -2.76
N GLU A 25 6.14 -3.58 -1.59
CA GLU A 25 7.03 -4.69 -1.28
C GLU A 25 6.19 -5.89 -0.86
N SER A 26 6.35 -7.01 -1.55
CA SER A 26 5.68 -8.27 -1.21
C SER A 26 6.25 -8.85 0.09
N ASN A 27 5.40 -9.51 0.87
CA ASN A 27 5.83 -10.24 2.07
C ASN A 27 6.43 -11.62 1.74
N HIS A 28 6.31 -12.08 0.49
CA HIS A 28 6.87 -13.37 0.09
C HIS A 28 8.39 -13.27 -0.17
N PRO A 29 9.17 -14.22 0.37
CA PRO A 29 10.60 -14.29 0.08
C PRO A 29 10.83 -14.43 -1.44
N ASN A 30 11.78 -13.66 -1.96
CA ASN A 30 12.18 -13.58 -3.37
C ASN A 30 11.27 -12.78 -4.33
N SER A 31 10.27 -12.08 -3.82
CA SER A 31 9.48 -11.16 -4.66
C SER A 31 10.25 -9.88 -4.95
N LYS A 32 10.23 -9.41 -6.21
CA LYS A 32 10.85 -8.12 -6.57
C LYS A 32 9.96 -6.96 -6.08
N PRO A 33 10.53 -5.88 -5.51
CA PRO A 33 9.79 -4.67 -5.22
C PRO A 33 9.20 -4.09 -6.50
N SER A 34 7.97 -3.58 -6.42
CA SER A 34 7.28 -2.96 -7.55
C SER A 34 7.02 -1.49 -7.24
N TYR A 35 7.48 -0.61 -8.14
CA TYR A 35 7.23 0.82 -8.02
C TYR A 35 5.78 1.14 -8.36
N ILE A 36 5.14 1.97 -7.55
CA ILE A 36 3.77 2.41 -7.77
C ILE A 36 3.75 3.92 -7.84
N TYR A 37 3.38 4.42 -9.02
CA TYR A 37 3.11 5.83 -9.24
C TYR A 37 1.66 6.10 -8.85
N LEU A 38 1.46 6.62 -7.64
CA LEU A 38 0.17 7.21 -7.31
C LEU A 38 0.03 8.58 -7.98
N LYS A 39 -1.21 9.02 -8.21
CA LYS A 39 -1.48 10.38 -8.70
C LYS A 39 -0.88 11.41 -7.73
N ARG A 40 -0.47 12.57 -8.25
CA ARG A 40 -0.06 13.73 -7.43
C ARG A 40 -1.09 13.92 -6.31
N ASP A 41 -0.60 14.18 -5.10
CA ASP A 41 -1.38 14.39 -3.85
C ASP A 41 -1.91 13.13 -3.14
N SER A 42 -1.51 11.93 -3.56
CA SER A 42 -1.76 10.69 -2.80
C SER A 42 -0.82 10.60 -1.59
N TYR A 43 -1.12 11.37 -0.54
CA TYR A 43 -0.23 11.56 0.61
C TYR A 43 -0.24 10.34 1.55
N PHE A 44 0.57 9.33 1.23
CA PHE A 44 1.02 8.37 2.23
C PHE A 44 2.12 9.07 3.04
N LYS A 45 1.89 9.33 4.33
CA LYS A 45 2.86 10.01 5.21
C LYS A 45 4.24 9.39 5.03
N TRP A 46 5.21 10.24 4.70
CA TRP A 46 6.59 9.85 4.47
C TRP A 46 7.12 9.08 5.70
N LYS A 47 7.77 7.94 5.45
CA LYS A 47 8.73 7.30 6.38
C LYS A 47 8.25 6.53 7.62
N SER A 48 6.98 6.24 7.86
CA SER A 48 6.66 5.45 9.09
C SER A 48 5.50 4.47 9.05
N ILE A 49 4.62 4.52 8.04
CA ILE A 49 3.43 3.66 8.04
C ILE A 49 3.55 2.66 6.89
N LYS A 50 3.86 1.41 7.23
CA LYS A 50 3.69 0.27 6.32
C LYS A 50 2.20 -0.04 6.26
N ASN A 51 1.53 0.41 5.21
CA ASN A 51 0.12 0.08 5.02
C ASN A 51 0.05 -1.31 4.40
N GLN A 52 -0.74 -2.21 4.99
CA GLN A 52 -0.97 -3.51 4.40
C GLN A 52 -1.63 -3.33 3.04
N ALA A 53 -1.07 -3.94 2.01
CA ALA A 53 -1.55 -3.79 0.65
C ALA A 53 -1.47 -5.12 -0.10
N PHE A 54 -2.50 -5.39 -0.91
CA PHE A 54 -2.65 -6.60 -1.69
C PHE A 54 -2.60 -6.26 -3.18
N VAL A 55 -1.77 -6.94 -3.95
CA VAL A 55 -1.66 -6.76 -5.41
C VAL A 55 -2.16 -7.99 -6.14
N CYS A 56 -3.06 -7.79 -7.10
CA CYS A 56 -3.48 -8.84 -8.02
C CYS A 56 -2.52 -8.90 -9.22
N PRO A 57 -1.75 -9.98 -9.42
CA PRO A 57 -0.81 -10.08 -10.53
C PRO A 57 -1.51 -10.21 -11.89
N THR A 58 -2.76 -10.68 -11.91
CA THR A 58 -3.49 -10.92 -13.17
C THR A 58 -4.07 -9.65 -13.78
N CYS A 59 -4.66 -8.77 -12.96
CA CYS A 59 -5.33 -7.55 -13.45
C CYS A 59 -4.62 -6.25 -13.01
N ASN A 60 -3.48 -6.39 -12.35
CA ASN A 60 -2.61 -5.29 -11.91
C ASN A 60 -3.34 -4.25 -11.03
N LYS A 61 -4.29 -4.72 -10.20
CA LYS A 61 -5.03 -3.89 -9.24
C LYS A 61 -4.50 -4.07 -7.84
N MET A 62 -4.46 -2.98 -7.09
CA MET A 62 -4.04 -2.95 -5.68
C MET A 62 -5.23 -2.61 -4.77
N ILE A 63 -5.28 -3.24 -3.61
CA ILE A 63 -6.13 -2.88 -2.48
C ILE A 63 -5.21 -2.50 -1.34
N ILE A 64 -5.47 -1.36 -0.70
CA ILE A 64 -4.68 -0.84 0.41
C ILE A 64 -5.60 -0.83 1.62
N ASP A 65 -5.20 -1.49 2.68
CA ASP A 65 -5.84 -1.36 3.99
C ASP A 65 -5.38 -0.05 4.62
N LEU A 66 -6.33 0.80 4.98
CA LEU A 66 -6.07 2.12 5.53
C LEU A 66 -6.30 2.06 7.04
N GLU A 67 -5.22 2.03 7.82
CA GLU A 67 -5.35 2.31 9.25
C GLU A 67 -5.59 3.81 9.44
N PHE A 68 -6.83 4.17 9.81
CA PHE A 68 -7.14 5.52 10.26
C PHE A 68 -6.65 5.71 11.70
N GLU A 69 -5.35 5.93 11.90
CA GLU A 69 -4.91 6.59 13.13
C GLU A 69 -5.34 8.05 13.06
N ALA A 70 -6.53 8.35 13.58
CA ALA A 70 -6.87 9.71 13.95
C ALA A 70 -5.76 10.19 14.91
N ASP A 71 -4.98 11.20 14.51
CA ASP A 71 -3.94 11.81 15.33
C ASP A 71 -4.52 12.06 16.74
N LYS A 72 -4.20 11.20 17.72
CA LYS A 72 -4.65 11.33 19.13
C LYS A 72 -4.16 12.63 19.79
N ASN A 73 -3.32 13.40 19.09
CA ASN A 73 -2.73 14.65 19.54
C ASN A 73 -3.44 15.91 19.04
N ARG A 74 -4.57 15.83 18.32
CA ARG A 74 -5.33 17.03 17.91
C ARG A 74 -6.28 17.61 18.97
N SER A 75 -6.25 17.09 20.21
CA SER A 75 -7.06 17.59 21.33
C SER A 75 -6.24 18.40 22.36
N LYS A 76 -5.34 19.27 21.90
CA LYS A 76 -4.64 20.24 22.76
C LYS A 76 -4.48 21.61 22.10
N TYR A 77 -5.55 22.16 21.52
CA TYR A 77 -5.71 23.60 21.32
C TYR A 77 -7.19 23.94 21.41
#